data_AF-A0A969L654-F1
#
_entry.id   AF-A0A969L654-F1
#
_cell.length_a   1.000
_cell.length_b   1.000
_cell.length_c   1.000
_cell.angle_alpha   90.00
_cell.angle_beta   90.00
_cell.angle_gamma   90.00
#
_symmetry.space_group_name_H-M   'P 1'
#
loop_
_entity.id
_entity.type
_entity.pdbx_description
1 polymer ?
#
loop_
_entity_poly.entity_id
_entity_poly.type
_entity_poly.pdbx_seq_one_letter_code
_entity_poly.pdbx_strand_id
1 'polypeptide(L)' 'MLGSVYAQEKILSGVVTDAADGSPIPGVSIVVKGTTTGTITDQNGQYTLRVTDGATLVFDFVG' A
#
# COMPACT_ATOMS: atom_id res chain seq x y z
N MET A 1 -12.44 -32.47 2.17
CA MET A 1 -11.50 -31.59 2.88
C MET A 1 -11.61 -30.22 2.22
N LEU A 2 -12.28 -29.28 2.89
CA LEU A 2 -12.45 -27.91 2.39
C LEU A 2 -11.13 -27.20 2.63
N GLY A 3 -10.36 -26.94 1.57
CA GLY A 3 -9.12 -26.19 1.67
C GLY A 3 -9.44 -24.80 2.21
N SER A 4 -8.95 -24.48 3.40
CA SER A 4 -8.97 -23.14 3.95
C SER A 4 -8.43 -22.17 2.90
N VAL A 5 -9.28 -21.28 2.42
CA VAL A 5 -8.85 -20.13 1.62
C VAL A 5 -8.14 -19.21 2.58
N TYR A 6 -6.84 -19.44 2.80
CA TYR A 6 -5.99 -18.48 3.47
C TYR A 6 -5.77 -17.33 2.49
N ALA A 7 -6.73 -16.40 2.44
CA ALA A 7 -6.37 -15.02 2.17
C ALA A 7 -5.58 -14.54 3.40
N GLN A 8 -4.32 -14.96 3.51
CA GLN A 8 -3.49 -14.61 4.65
C GLN A 8 -3.22 -13.12 4.56
N GLU A 9 -3.83 -12.34 5.45
CA GLU A 9 -3.52 -10.92 5.56
C GLU A 9 -2.05 -10.78 5.94
N LYS A 10 -1.29 -10.17 5.04
CA LYS A 10 0.08 -9.74 5.27
C LYS A 10 0.09 -8.26 5.52
N ILE A 11 0.94 -7.85 6.45
CA ILE A 11 1.22 -6.44 6.69
C ILE A 11 2.35 -6.07 5.74
N LEU A 12 2.02 -5.25 4.73
CA LEU A 12 3.00 -4.64 3.84
C LEU A 12 3.33 -3.26 4.38
N SER A 13 4.61 -2.98 4.59
CA SER A 13 5.11 -1.66 4.92
C SER A 13 6.20 -1.24 3.94
N GLY A 14 6.36 0.06 3.76
CA GLY A 14 7.35 0.63 2.85
C GLY A 14 7.40 2.14 2.94
N VAL A 15 8.22 2.74 2.09
CA VAL A 15 8.37 4.19 1.97
C VAL A 15 8.16 4.57 0.50
N VAL A 16 7.36 5.60 0.26
CA VAL A 16 7.20 6.21 -1.06
C VAL A 16 8.14 7.39 -1.17
N THR A 17 9.00 7.36 -2.18
CA THR A 17 9.98 8.42 -2.46
C THR A 17 9.82 8.93 -3.88
N ASP A 18 10.25 10.18 -4.09
CA ASP A 18 10.32 10.80 -5.40
C ASP A 18 11.42 10.15 -6.26
N ALA A 19 11.16 10.02 -7.55
CA ALA A 19 12.07 9.35 -8.48
C ALA A 19 13.27 10.22 -8.89
N ALA A 20 13.17 11.55 -8.78
CA ALA A 20 14.18 12.50 -9.19
C ALA A 20 15.24 12.74 -8.11
N ASP A 21 14.84 12.88 -6.85
CA ASP A 21 15.74 13.23 -5.75
C ASP A 21 15.76 12.23 -4.59
N GLY A 22 14.84 11.25 -4.57
CA GLY A 22 14.72 10.26 -3.49
C GLY A 22 14.08 10.81 -2.22
N SER A 23 13.54 12.03 -2.24
CA SER A 23 12.86 12.64 -1.08
C SER A 23 11.58 11.87 -0.75
N PRO A 24 11.21 11.70 0.53
CA PRO A 24 9.97 11.05 0.91
C PRO A 24 8.75 11.89 0.49
N ILE A 25 7.73 11.24 -0.06
CA ILE A 25 6.49 11.92 -0.49
C ILE A 25 5.36 11.65 0.50
N PRO A 26 4.95 12.66 1.30
CA PRO A 26 3.79 12.55 2.18
C PRO A 26 2.48 12.74 1.41
N GLY A 27 1.40 12.09 1.87
CA GLY A 27 0.06 12.28 1.29
C GLY A 27 -0.24 11.44 0.03
N VAL A 28 0.57 10.43 -0.28
CA VAL A 28 0.30 9.46 -1.35
C VAL A 28 -0.77 8.48 -0.86
N SER A 29 -1.86 8.38 -1.62
CA SER A 29 -2.92 7.40 -1.42
C SER A 29 -2.50 6.05 -2.00
N ILE A 30 -2.61 4.99 -1.21
CA ILE A 30 -2.23 3.63 -1.59
C ILE A 30 -3.43 2.74 -1.39
N VAL A 31 -4.01 2.22 -2.46
CA VAL A 31 -5.24 1.43 -2.42
C VAL A 31 -5.02 0.07 -3.05
N VAL A 32 -5.55 -0.98 -2.44
CA VAL A 32 -5.58 -2.31 -3.07
C VAL A 32 -6.65 -2.29 -4.17
N LYS A 33 -6.23 -2.59 -5.40
CA LYS A 33 -7.09 -2.57 -6.58
C LYS A 33 -8.32 -3.47 -6.37
N GLY A 34 -9.50 -2.89 -6.58
CA GLY A 34 -10.77 -3.61 -6.48
C GLY A 34 -11.29 -3.77 -5.05
N THR A 35 -10.65 -3.14 -4.06
CA THR A 35 -11.14 -3.09 -2.67
C THR A 35 -11.23 -1.65 -2.17
N THR A 36 -11.80 -1.47 -0.98
CA THR A 36 -11.78 -0.21 -0.24
C THR A 36 -10.63 -0.13 0.78
N THR A 37 -9.75 -1.13 0.77
CA THR A 37 -8.59 -1.20 1.67
C THR A 37 -7.48 -0.33 1.11
N GLY A 38 -7.19 0.76 1.81
CA GLY A 38 -6.10 1.66 1.47
C GLY A 38 -5.49 2.32 2.68
N THR A 39 -4.38 3.01 2.46
CA THR A 39 -3.66 3.80 3.46
C THR A 39 -3.08 5.04 2.79
N ILE A 40 -2.62 6.00 3.57
CA ILE A 40 -1.98 7.23 3.08
C ILE A 40 -0.58 7.31 3.68
N THR A 41 0.40 7.76 2.91
CA THR A 41 1.76 7.94 3.42
C THR A 41 1.84 9.05 4.47
N ASP A 42 2.65 8.82 5.50
CA ASP A 42 2.91 9.79 6.56
C ASP A 42 3.88 10.91 6.12
N GLN A 43 4.25 11.81 7.04
CA GLN A 43 5.20 12.91 6.79
C GLN A 43 6.59 12.45 6.30
N ASN A 44 6.96 11.19 6.57
CA ASN A 44 8.20 10.58 6.14
C ASN A 44 8.01 9.67 4.92
N GLY A 45 6.86 9.74 4.24
CA GLY A 45 6.54 8.89 3.09
C GLY A 45 6.25 7.43 3.45
N GLN A 46 6.21 7.08 4.74
CA GLN A 46 6.02 5.70 5.17
C GLN A 46 4.56 5.30 5.10
N TYR A 47 4.31 4.03 4.75
CA TYR A 47 2.98 3.45 4.78
C TYR A 47 2.97 2.07 5.40
N THR A 48 1.80 1.67 5.88
CA THR A 48 1.53 0.30 6.31
C THR A 48 0.12 -0.06 5.88
N LEU A 49 -0.02 -1.20 5.20
CA LEU A 49 -1.27 -1.66 4.62
C LEU A 49 -1.41 -3.16 4.80
N ARG A 50 -2.61 -3.62 5.19
CA ARG A 50 -2.94 -5.03 5.18
C ARG A 50 -3.35 -5.43 3.78
N VAL A 51 -2.67 -6.41 3.22
CA VAL A 51 -2.88 -6.91 1.86
C VAL A 51 -2.98 -8.43 1.87
N THR A 52 -3.66 -8.98 0.89
CA THR A 52 -3.69 -10.44 0.64
C THR A 52 -2.66 -10.79 -0.42
N ASP A 53 -2.26 -12.06 -0.48
CA ASP A 53 -1.36 -12.52 -1.54
C ASP A 53 -1.99 -12.33 -2.93
N GLY A 54 -1.18 -11.80 -3.86
CA GLY A 54 -1.63 -11.46 -5.21
C GLY A 54 -2.36 -10.10 -5.33
N ALA A 55 -2.48 -9.33 -4.25
CA ALA A 55 -3.04 -7.98 -4.30
C ALA A 55 -2.21 -7.05 -5.21
N THR A 56 -2.91 -6.26 -6.04
CA THR A 56 -2.30 -5.17 -6.82
C THR A 56 -2.49 -3.86 -6.06
N LEU A 57 -1.41 -3.11 -5.85
CA LEU A 57 -1.46 -1.80 -5.20
C LEU A 57 -1.51 -0.70 -6.26
N VAL A 58 -2.40 0.26 -6.04
CA VAL A 58 -2.50 1.49 -6.84
C VAL A 58 -2.02 2.63 -5.97
N PHE A 59 -0.99 3.33 -6.44
CA PHE A 59 -0.45 4.52 -5.82
C PHE A 59 -0.98 5.72 -6.57
N ASP A 60 -1.64 6.62 -5.86
CA ASP A 60 -2.19 7.84 -6.41
C ASP A 60 -1.77 9.00 -5.52
N PHE A 61 -1.26 10.06 -6.14
CA PHE A 61 -0.84 11.25 -5.44
C PHE A 61 -1.68 12.41 -5.94
N VAL A 62 -2.50 12.97 -5.07
CA VAL A 62 -3.26 14.18 -5.37
C VAL A 62 -2.31 15.36 -5.16
N GLY A 63 -1.71 15.80 -6.27
CA GLY A 63 -0.80 16.96 -6.34
C GLY A 63 -1.37 18.07 -7.20
#